data_AF-A0A348AHT9-F1
#
_entry.id   AF-A0A348AHT9-F1
#
_cell.length_a   1.000
_cell.length_b   1.000
_cell.length_c   1.000
_cell.angle_alpha   90.00
_cell.angle_beta   90.00
_cell.angle_gamma   90.00
#
_symmetry.space_group_name_H-M   'P 1'
#
loop_
_entity.id
_entity.type
_entity.pdbx_description
1 polymer ?
#
loop_
_entity_poly.entity_id
_entity_poly.type
_entity_poly.pdbx_seq_one_letter_code
_entity_poly.pdbx_strand_id
1 'polypeptide(L)'
;MIKNIYEKIRFFLLFTSLLLCFFVLQGCSVDKPSQASSESTMKSTGSNSNIGEVGKMEKQANTQPSYIGMWVTKDGSVRQELLPNGRYDEARGTKKSAYTGSYTIKGNHIDYVDDTGFSADGEFRDGILYHAGMVLYREKSQP
;
A
#
# COMPACT_ATOMS: atom_id res chain seq x y z
N MET A 1 32.55 -0.31 13.86
CA MET A 1 32.22 0.49 15.06
C MET A 1 31.08 1.47 14.69
N ILE A 2 29.89 0.95 14.36
CA ILE A 2 28.71 0.84 15.25
C ILE A 2 28.20 2.23 15.75
N LYS A 3 27.97 3.20 14.84
CA LYS A 3 27.37 4.51 15.20
C LYS A 3 26.25 5.00 14.27
N ASN A 4 25.72 4.16 13.36
CA ASN A 4 24.64 4.59 12.44
C ASN A 4 23.29 3.89 12.68
N ILE A 5 23.11 3.32 13.87
CA ILE A 5 21.96 2.49 14.23
C ILE A 5 20.92 3.24 15.10
N TYR A 6 21.23 4.43 15.65
CA TYR A 6 20.38 5.05 16.70
C TYR A 6 19.72 6.39 16.35
N GLU A 7 20.10 7.07 15.25
CA GLU A 7 19.49 8.37 14.88
C GLU A 7 18.17 8.22 14.12
N LYS A 8 18.04 7.24 13.20
CA LYS A 8 16.79 7.01 12.44
C LYS A 8 15.70 6.22 13.20
N ILE A 9 16.06 5.58 14.31
CA ILE A 9 15.13 4.81 15.16
C ILE A 9 14.51 5.72 16.26
N ARG A 10 14.99 6.96 16.44
CA ARG A 10 14.49 7.87 17.49
C ARG A 10 13.51 8.96 17.04
N PHE A 11 13.27 9.16 15.75
CA PHE A 11 12.32 10.21 15.33
C PHE A 11 10.86 9.75 15.16
N PHE A 12 10.60 8.43 15.04
CA PHE A 12 9.22 7.95 14.85
C PHE A 12 8.61 7.26 16.09
N LEU A 13 9.41 6.92 17.11
CA LEU A 13 8.94 6.17 18.29
C LEU A 13 8.93 6.98 19.61
N LEU A 14 9.15 8.30 19.59
CA LEU A 14 9.07 9.18 20.77
C LEU A 14 8.25 10.47 20.57
N PHE A 15 7.34 10.49 19.59
CA PHE A 15 6.10 11.31 19.67
C PHE A 15 4.90 10.44 20.09
N THR A 16 5.17 9.44 20.93
CA THR A 16 4.22 8.91 21.90
C THR A 16 3.75 10.02 22.84
N SER A 17 2.56 9.86 23.45
CA SER A 17 2.22 10.44 24.75
C SER A 17 1.63 11.87 24.77
N LEU A 18 0.52 12.07 24.06
CA LEU A 18 -0.59 12.87 24.61
C LEU A 18 -1.84 11.98 24.74
N LEU A 19 -1.72 10.97 25.60
CA LEU A 19 -2.88 10.30 26.19
C LEU A 19 -2.62 10.24 27.70
N LEU A 20 -3.27 11.10 28.47
CA LEU A 20 -4.02 10.71 29.68
C LEU A 20 -4.70 11.93 30.32
N CYS A 21 -6.02 11.87 30.39
CA CYS A 21 -6.91 12.24 31.51
C CYS A 21 -8.28 12.63 30.93
N PHE A 22 -9.28 11.74 30.97
CA PHE A 22 -10.21 11.51 32.09
C PHE A 22 -11.41 12.49 32.09
N PHE A 23 -12.62 11.91 32.18
CA PHE A 23 -13.94 12.50 32.50
C PHE A 23 -14.65 13.32 31.40
N VAL A 24 -15.97 13.24 31.16
CA VAL A 24 -17.10 12.30 31.38
C VAL A 24 -18.30 13.02 30.72
N LEU A 25 -19.26 12.26 30.15
CA LEU A 25 -20.73 12.54 30.09
C LEU A 25 -21.31 11.66 28.97
N GLN A 26 -21.72 10.42 29.28
CA GLN A 26 -23.08 10.03 29.64
C GLN A 26 -24.17 10.50 28.67
N GLY A 27 -24.75 9.50 28.00
CA GLY A 27 -25.98 9.59 27.23
C GLY A 27 -26.42 8.21 26.76
N CYS A 28 -26.54 7.24 27.69
CA CYS A 28 -27.28 6.01 27.42
C CYS A 28 -28.77 6.39 27.35
N SER A 29 -29.43 6.19 26.21
CA SER A 29 -30.88 6.02 26.18
C SER A 29 -31.22 4.67 25.59
N VAL A 30 -32.02 3.96 26.38
CA VAL A 30 -32.43 2.58 26.29
C VAL A 30 -33.58 2.50 25.30
N ASP A 31 -33.42 1.75 24.21
CA ASP A 31 -34.56 1.27 23.44
C ASP A 31 -34.60 -0.26 23.43
N LYS A 32 -35.74 -0.73 23.90
CA LYS A 32 -36.18 -2.08 24.24
C LYS A 32 -36.52 -2.89 22.99
N PRO A 33 -36.19 -4.19 22.93
CA PRO A 33 -36.97 -5.13 22.13
C PRO A 33 -37.75 -6.10 23.04
N SER A 34 -39.07 -6.01 22.96
CA SER A 34 -40.03 -6.96 23.51
C SER A 34 -40.07 -8.25 22.68
N GLN A 35 -40.23 -9.37 23.38
CA GLN A 35 -40.49 -10.70 22.81
C GLN A 35 -41.88 -10.82 22.19
N ALA A 36 -42.01 -11.67 21.16
CA ALA A 36 -43.20 -12.45 20.76
C ALA A 36 -42.78 -13.32 19.55
N SER A 37 -42.78 -14.67 19.63
CA SER A 37 -43.79 -15.61 19.07
C SER A 37 -44.08 -15.38 17.58
N SER A 38 -44.20 -16.32 16.65
CA SER A 38 -44.46 -17.77 16.64
C SER A 38 -44.54 -18.20 15.15
N GLU A 39 -44.28 -19.47 14.88
CA GLU A 39 -44.81 -20.36 13.82
C GLU A 39 -45.31 -19.90 12.42
N SER A 40 -44.83 -20.68 11.43
CA SER A 40 -45.57 -21.27 10.30
C SER A 40 -45.69 -20.54 8.94
N THR A 41 -45.10 -21.17 7.93
CA THR A 41 -45.73 -21.66 6.69
C THR A 41 -46.51 -20.67 5.80
N MET A 42 -45.98 -20.32 4.62
CA MET A 42 -46.45 -20.81 3.29
C MET A 42 -45.77 -20.09 2.10
N LYS A 43 -45.10 -20.91 1.28
CA LYS A 43 -45.19 -21.06 -0.19
C LYS A 43 -45.80 -19.93 -1.06
N SER A 44 -45.03 -19.45 -2.05
CA SER A 44 -45.46 -19.04 -3.40
C SER A 44 -44.21 -18.64 -4.22
N THR A 45 -43.71 -19.45 -5.14
CA THR A 45 -43.99 -19.46 -6.59
C THR A 45 -43.74 -18.11 -7.29
N GLY A 46 -42.80 -18.11 -8.26
CA GLY A 46 -42.96 -17.34 -9.51
C GLY A 46 -41.81 -16.42 -9.95
N SER A 47 -41.03 -16.91 -10.91
CA SER A 47 -40.41 -16.20 -12.06
C SER A 47 -39.26 -15.18 -11.89
N ASN A 48 -38.08 -15.65 -12.30
CA ASN A 48 -37.13 -15.07 -13.26
C ASN A 48 -37.01 -13.54 -13.40
N SER A 49 -35.80 -13.03 -13.22
CA SER A 49 -35.13 -12.24 -14.27
C SER A 49 -33.60 -12.22 -14.08
N ASN A 50 -32.95 -12.09 -15.24
CA ASN A 50 -31.54 -12.25 -15.55
C ASN A 50 -30.68 -11.03 -15.12
N ILE A 51 -29.41 -11.35 -14.84
CA ILE A 51 -28.18 -10.63 -15.24
C ILE A 51 -27.96 -9.22 -14.67
N GLY A 52 -26.83 -9.09 -13.97
CA GLY A 52 -26.18 -7.82 -13.70
C GLY A 52 -24.96 -8.02 -12.83
N GLU A 53 -23.89 -8.57 -13.42
CA GLU A 53 -22.53 -8.67 -12.88
C GLU A 53 -22.11 -7.34 -12.22
N VAL A 54 -22.20 -7.26 -10.89
CA VAL A 54 -21.73 -6.09 -10.14
C VAL A 54 -20.22 -6.20 -10.00
N GLY A 55 -19.55 -5.45 -10.87
CA GLY A 55 -18.29 -4.78 -10.58
C GLY A 55 -17.14 -5.71 -10.24
N LYS A 56 -16.50 -6.27 -11.26
CA LYS A 56 -15.05 -6.49 -11.21
C LYS A 56 -14.42 -5.17 -10.76
N MET A 57 -13.82 -5.17 -9.57
CA MET A 57 -12.75 -4.23 -9.27
C MET A 57 -11.67 -4.49 -10.31
N GLU A 58 -11.73 -3.76 -11.41
CA GLU A 58 -10.59 -3.59 -12.30
C GLU A 58 -9.55 -2.84 -11.48
N LYS A 59 -8.70 -3.61 -10.81
CA LYS A 59 -7.36 -3.19 -10.45
C LYS A 59 -6.69 -2.91 -11.79
N GLN A 60 -6.92 -1.73 -12.34
CA GLN A 60 -6.24 -1.23 -13.52
C GLN A 60 -4.77 -1.12 -13.13
N ALA A 61 -4.05 -2.22 -13.32
CA ALA A 61 -2.61 -2.24 -13.48
C ALA A 61 -2.32 -1.55 -14.81
N ASN A 62 -2.54 -0.22 -14.85
CA ASN A 62 -2.01 0.65 -15.86
C ASN A 62 -0.53 0.85 -15.55
N THR A 63 0.22 -0.26 -15.44
CA THR A 63 1.65 -0.23 -15.44
C THR A 63 2.02 0.19 -16.84
N GLN A 64 2.23 1.49 -17.03
CA GLN A 64 2.81 2.01 -18.27
C GLN A 64 4.06 1.15 -18.53
N PRO A 65 4.14 0.44 -19.67
CA PRO A 65 5.26 -0.46 -19.96
C PRO A 65 6.62 0.25 -19.84
N SER A 66 6.62 1.59 -19.97
CA SER A 66 7.78 2.46 -19.86
C SER A 66 8.52 2.41 -18.52
N TYR A 67 7.84 2.16 -17.40
CA TYR A 67 8.47 2.25 -16.07
C TYR A 67 9.00 0.90 -15.55
N ILE A 68 8.61 -0.21 -16.17
CA ILE A 68 9.02 -1.58 -15.79
C ILE A 68 10.52 -1.77 -16.01
N GLY A 69 11.29 -2.14 -14.99
CA GLY A 69 12.72 -2.42 -15.11
C GLY A 69 13.51 -1.89 -13.91
N MET A 70 14.83 -1.81 -14.07
CA MET A 70 15.74 -1.47 -12.99
C MET A 70 15.93 0.04 -12.81
N TRP A 71 15.81 0.49 -11.56
CA TRP A 71 16.10 1.84 -11.10
C TRP A 71 17.21 1.79 -10.05
N VAL A 72 18.26 2.59 -10.22
CA VAL A 72 19.50 2.47 -9.43
C VAL A 72 19.96 3.84 -8.99
N THR A 73 20.39 3.97 -7.73
CA THR A 73 21.01 5.22 -7.26
C THR A 73 22.32 5.48 -7.98
N LYS A 74 22.77 6.74 -8.02
CA LYS A 74 24.02 7.13 -8.72
C LYS A 74 25.25 6.30 -8.29
N ASP A 75 25.31 5.92 -7.03
CA ASP A 75 26.39 5.14 -6.42
C ASP A 75 26.16 3.61 -6.49
N GLY A 76 25.03 3.16 -7.04
CA GLY A 76 24.69 1.74 -7.12
C GLY A 76 24.31 1.09 -5.78
N SER A 77 24.22 1.85 -4.70
CA SER A 77 23.96 1.31 -3.37
C SER A 77 22.53 0.81 -3.18
N VAL A 78 21.57 1.37 -3.92
CA VAL A 78 20.17 0.93 -3.94
C VAL A 78 19.78 0.58 -5.36
N ARG A 79 19.18 -0.60 -5.55
CA ARG A 79 18.64 -1.09 -6.82
C ARG A 79 17.18 -1.48 -6.60
N GLN A 80 16.25 -0.81 -7.25
CA GLN A 80 14.81 -1.09 -7.19
C GLN A 80 14.26 -1.52 -8.56
N GLU A 81 13.79 -2.76 -8.64
CA GLU A 81 13.21 -3.34 -9.85
C GLU A 81 11.70 -3.23 -9.82
N LEU A 82 11.11 -2.64 -10.87
CA LEU A 82 9.67 -2.64 -11.08
C LEU A 82 9.32 -3.76 -12.06
N LEU A 83 8.64 -4.79 -11.57
CA LEU A 83 8.28 -5.98 -12.35
C LEU A 83 6.96 -5.77 -13.11
N PRO A 84 6.76 -6.47 -14.26
CA PRO A 84 5.56 -6.33 -15.08
C PRO A 84 4.27 -6.77 -14.39
N ASN A 85 4.36 -7.60 -13.35
CA ASN A 85 3.22 -8.07 -12.56
C ASN A 85 2.77 -7.07 -11.47
N GLY A 86 3.29 -5.85 -11.47
CA GLY A 86 2.97 -4.83 -10.46
C GLY A 86 3.65 -5.07 -9.11
N ARG A 87 4.69 -5.91 -9.06
CA ARG A 87 5.53 -6.13 -7.87
C ARG A 87 6.84 -5.38 -8.00
N TYR A 88 7.42 -4.98 -6.88
CA TYR A 88 8.77 -4.44 -6.87
C TYR A 88 9.69 -5.26 -5.97
N ASP A 89 10.98 -5.20 -6.27
CA ASP A 89 12.05 -5.75 -5.45
C ASP A 89 13.16 -4.71 -5.27
N GLU A 90 13.49 -4.36 -4.03
CA GLU A 90 14.54 -3.40 -3.70
C GLU A 90 15.71 -4.10 -3.01
N ALA A 91 16.91 -3.99 -3.57
CA ALA A 91 18.16 -4.39 -2.95
C ALA A 91 18.92 -3.16 -2.40
N ARG A 92 19.55 -3.33 -1.22
CA ARG A 92 20.43 -2.32 -0.61
C ARG A 92 21.79 -2.92 -0.27
N GLY A 93 22.84 -2.40 -0.90
CA GLY A 93 24.20 -2.91 -0.75
C GLY A 93 24.26 -4.41 -1.02
N THR A 94 24.62 -5.19 -0.01
CA THR A 94 24.69 -6.66 -0.09
C THR A 94 23.37 -7.37 0.21
N LYS A 95 22.38 -6.66 0.80
CA LYS A 95 21.07 -7.24 1.10
C LYS A 95 20.20 -7.22 -0.16
N LYS A 96 20.12 -8.38 -0.81
CA LYS A 96 19.12 -8.64 -1.86
C LYS A 96 17.72 -8.65 -1.23
N SER A 97 16.74 -8.13 -1.97
CA SER A 97 15.34 -8.09 -1.55
C SER A 97 15.16 -7.55 -0.13
N ALA A 98 15.80 -6.40 0.11
CA ALA A 98 15.68 -5.64 1.33
C ALA A 98 14.24 -5.24 1.61
N TYR A 99 13.49 -4.90 0.56
CA TYR A 99 12.05 -4.64 0.56
C TYR A 99 11.40 -5.22 -0.70
N THR A 100 10.21 -5.79 -0.54
CA THR A 100 9.39 -6.31 -1.64
C THR A 100 7.95 -5.90 -1.40
N GLY A 101 7.20 -5.75 -2.49
CA GLY A 101 5.82 -5.32 -2.37
C GLY A 101 5.11 -5.17 -3.69
N SER A 102 3.98 -4.50 -3.63
CA SER A 102 3.22 -4.08 -4.79
C SER A 102 3.39 -2.59 -5.04
N TYR A 103 3.21 -2.18 -6.29
CA TYR A 103 3.18 -0.77 -6.65
C TYR A 103 2.00 -0.46 -7.58
N THR A 104 1.60 0.81 -7.62
CA THR A 104 0.59 1.34 -8.54
C THR A 104 1.10 2.65 -9.14
N ILE A 105 0.90 2.85 -10.43
CA ILE A 105 1.33 4.08 -11.13
C ILE A 105 0.11 4.85 -11.61
N LYS A 106 0.10 6.16 -11.36
CA LYS A 106 -0.93 7.10 -11.83
C LYS A 106 -0.25 8.32 -12.45
N GLY A 107 -0.27 8.40 -13.78
CA GLY A 107 0.47 9.44 -14.51
C GLY A 107 1.98 9.29 -14.30
N ASN A 108 2.59 10.24 -13.60
CA ASN A 108 4.00 10.19 -13.20
C ASN A 108 4.21 9.89 -11.71
N HIS A 109 3.14 9.67 -10.94
CA HIS A 109 3.21 9.28 -9.53
C HIS A 109 3.23 7.76 -9.38
N ILE A 110 3.98 7.25 -8.41
CA ILE A 110 4.02 5.84 -8.03
C ILE A 110 3.79 5.68 -6.53
N ASP A 111 2.84 4.81 -6.19
CA ASP A 111 2.56 4.39 -4.83
C ASP A 111 3.09 2.97 -4.60
N TYR A 112 3.67 2.73 -3.44
CA TYR A 112 4.18 1.45 -2.98
C TYR A 112 3.43 0.98 -1.74
N VAL A 113 3.19 -0.33 -1.68
CA VAL A 113 2.79 -1.03 -0.45
C VAL A 113 3.67 -2.26 -0.34
N ASP A 114 4.54 -2.28 0.66
CA ASP A 114 5.40 -3.43 0.92
C ASP A 114 4.62 -4.61 1.52
N ASP A 115 5.19 -5.80 1.48
CA ASP A 115 4.55 -7.02 1.97
C ASP A 115 4.34 -7.01 3.51
N THR A 116 4.94 -6.04 4.22
CA THR A 116 4.75 -5.82 5.67
C THR A 116 3.67 -4.78 5.98
N GLY A 117 3.13 -4.11 4.96
CA GLY A 117 2.10 -3.08 5.09
C GLY A 117 2.63 -1.64 5.19
N PHE A 118 3.93 -1.41 5.00
CA PHE A 118 4.49 -0.06 4.92
C PHE A 118 4.21 0.57 3.54
N SER A 119 3.71 1.80 3.56
CA SER A 119 3.43 2.57 2.36
C SER A 119 4.51 3.62 2.10
N ALA A 120 4.84 3.82 0.84
CA ALA A 120 5.72 4.90 0.41
C ALA A 120 5.32 5.37 -0.99
N ASP A 121 5.78 6.56 -1.37
CA ASP A 121 5.41 7.18 -2.63
C ASP A 121 6.63 7.74 -3.36
N GLY A 122 6.47 8.02 -4.65
CA GLY A 122 7.50 8.63 -5.47
C GLY A 122 6.97 9.20 -6.77
N GLU A 123 7.83 9.89 -7.50
CA GLU A 123 7.49 10.54 -8.75
C GLU A 123 8.56 10.29 -9.81
N PHE A 124 8.10 10.06 -11.04
CA PHE A 124 8.91 10.08 -12.24
C PHE A 124 8.98 11.51 -12.79
N ARG A 125 10.20 12.02 -13.00
CA ARG A 125 10.45 13.33 -13.63
C ARG A 125 11.64 13.18 -14.57
N ASP A 126 11.47 13.52 -15.85
CA ASP A 126 12.52 13.46 -16.87
C ASP A 126 13.30 12.13 -16.94
N GLY A 127 12.61 11.00 -16.74
CA GLY A 127 13.22 9.67 -16.75
C GLY A 127 14.00 9.31 -15.48
N ILE A 128 13.84 10.08 -14.41
CA ILE A 128 14.41 9.87 -13.08
C ILE A 128 13.29 9.57 -12.09
N LEU A 129 13.51 8.61 -11.20
CA LEU A 129 12.58 8.28 -10.10
C LEU A 129 13.05 8.96 -8.81
N TYR A 130 12.19 9.80 -8.25
CA TYR A 130 12.36 10.45 -6.96
C TYR A 130 11.50 9.71 -5.93
N HIS A 131 12.13 9.06 -4.96
CA HIS A 131 11.43 8.20 -3.99
C HIS A 131 12.15 8.18 -2.64
N ALA A 132 11.43 8.35 -1.53
CA ALA A 132 11.98 8.27 -0.17
C ALA A 132 13.28 9.09 0.06
N GLY A 133 13.36 10.27 -0.56
CA GLY A 133 14.55 11.15 -0.51
C GLY A 133 15.74 10.68 -1.35
N MET A 134 15.56 9.63 -2.16
CA MET A 134 16.55 9.10 -3.09
C MET A 134 16.25 9.55 -4.52
N VAL A 135 17.29 9.57 -5.34
CA VAL A 135 17.22 9.81 -6.78
C VAL A 135 17.73 8.57 -7.49
N LEU A 136 16.86 7.91 -8.23
CA LEU A 136 17.15 6.68 -8.94
C LEU A 136 17.08 6.89 -10.45
N TYR A 137 18.06 6.36 -11.15
CA TYR A 137 18.18 6.43 -12.60
C TYR A 137 17.81 5.09 -13.19
N ARG A 138 17.26 5.12 -14.40
CA ARG A 138 17.04 3.91 -15.17
C ARG A 138 18.38 3.21 -15.40
N GLU A 139 18.48 1.94 -15.01
CA GLU A 139 19.62 1.10 -15.40
C GLU A 139 19.56 0.97 -16.92
N LYS A 140 20.54 1.56 -17.60
CA LYS A 140 20.72 1.29 -19.02
C LYS A 140 21.14 -0.17 -19.11
N SER A 141 20.33 -0.99 -19.78
CA SER A 141 20.77 -2.30 -20.24
C SER A 141 22.07 -2.07 -21.01
N GLN A 142 23.21 -2.46 -20.44
CA GLN A 142 24.45 -2.47 -21.22
C GLN A 142 24.21 -3.46 -22.38
N PRO A 143 24.36 -3.03 -23.65
CA PRO A 143 24.26 -3.94 -24.79
C PRO A 143 25.34 -5.02 -24.75
#